data_AF-A0A1Y0EQN2-F1
#
_entry.id   AF-A0A1Y0EQN2-F1
#
_cell.length_a   1.000
_cell.length_b   1.000
_cell.length_c   1.000
_cell.angle_alpha   90.00
_cell.angle_beta   90.00
_cell.angle_gamma   90.00
#
_symmetry.space_group_name_H-M   'P 1'
#
loop_
_entity.id
_entity.type
_entity.pdbx_description
1 polymer ?
#
loop_
_entity_poly.entity_id
_entity_poly.type
_entity_poly.pdbx_seq_one_letter_code
_entity_poly.pdbx_strand_id
1 'polypeptide(L)'
;MNWQMGKVVAALCVAWCGVAQAAPLVLADPYVKAGVSDLYGTLGSNGSTSPGILFDPTGTSTYGVNDFLTPGSEFEGFYLTADGANWGSNNSGTLDNINSPFTLTALSPTQVRADSTTADGVLSIRHQYTLGRVGTRSEITIQTTLTNRSGTAVTNLKALRTLDPDPDVNTYGDYDTVNTLPSATRACAEGASTGQTICLTTASASYSPRAGIGPDAPWPTSPDAFLAGLNAGNGDNTIGLAFNIGTLAPGASVVLNYSYILSETLDGAGGGAVAKPVPGLAPWGLAMLAGGLAFVGSRRKKARQA
;
A
#
# COMPACT_ATOMS: atom_id res chain seq x y z
N MET A 1 47.34 -6.61 -68.62
CA MET A 1 46.73 -5.27 -68.58
C MET A 1 45.55 -5.32 -67.62
N ASN A 2 45.65 -4.55 -66.54
CA ASN A 2 44.64 -4.19 -65.53
C ASN A 2 44.04 -5.28 -64.62
N TRP A 3 44.68 -5.44 -63.46
CA TRP A 3 44.13 -6.07 -62.25
C TRP A 3 43.52 -4.95 -61.39
N GLN A 4 42.21 -4.93 -61.18
CA GLN A 4 41.57 -3.98 -60.26
C GLN A 4 41.38 -4.64 -58.88
N MET A 5 42.12 -4.16 -57.88
CA MET A 5 41.93 -4.50 -56.47
C MET A 5 40.68 -3.77 -55.93
N GLY A 6 39.64 -4.53 -55.61
CA GLY A 6 38.50 -4.04 -54.82
C GLY A 6 38.93 -3.83 -53.36
N LYS A 7 38.84 -2.59 -52.88
CA LYS A 7 39.06 -2.26 -51.45
C LYS A 7 37.85 -2.74 -50.64
N VAL A 8 38.06 -3.74 -49.79
CA VAL A 8 37.08 -4.12 -48.75
C VAL A 8 37.26 -3.15 -47.58
N VAL A 9 36.27 -2.29 -47.36
CA VAL A 9 36.17 -1.48 -46.15
C VAL A 9 35.45 -2.32 -45.09
N ALA A 10 36.19 -2.83 -44.12
CA ALA A 10 35.62 -3.49 -42.95
C ALA A 10 35.07 -2.40 -42.00
N ALA A 11 33.74 -2.27 -41.95
CA ALA A 11 33.07 -1.43 -40.95
C ALA A 11 33.14 -2.14 -39.59
N LEU A 12 33.95 -1.60 -38.68
CA LEU A 12 34.00 -2.04 -37.28
C LEU A 12 32.69 -1.58 -36.59
N CYS A 13 31.71 -2.47 -36.48
CA CYS A 13 30.55 -2.24 -35.62
C CYS A 13 31.00 -2.43 -34.16
N VAL A 14 31.26 -1.33 -33.45
CA VAL A 14 31.40 -1.35 -32.00
C VAL A 14 30.00 -1.56 -31.41
N ALA A 15 29.68 -2.80 -31.08
CA ALA A 15 28.48 -3.12 -30.33
C ALA A 15 28.62 -2.54 -28.92
N TRP A 16 27.90 -1.46 -28.65
CA TRP A 16 27.74 -0.93 -27.30
C TRP A 16 26.84 -1.91 -26.55
N CYS A 17 27.43 -2.84 -25.79
CA CYS A 17 26.68 -3.58 -24.78
C CYS A 17 26.30 -2.60 -23.68
N GLY A 18 25.13 -1.97 -23.81
CA GLY A 18 24.52 -1.26 -22.70
C GLY A 18 24.32 -2.24 -21.54
N VAL A 19 24.73 -1.84 -20.34
CA VAL A 19 24.33 -2.55 -19.13
C VAL A 19 22.80 -2.49 -19.06
N ALA A 20 22.15 -3.65 -19.02
CA ALA A 20 20.71 -3.70 -18.78
C ALA A 20 20.45 -3.06 -17.41
N GLN A 21 19.79 -1.90 -17.39
CA GLN A 21 19.34 -1.30 -16.14
C GLN A 21 18.20 -2.16 -15.60
N ALA A 22 18.18 -2.35 -14.28
CA ALA A 22 17.03 -2.92 -13.61
C ALA A 22 15.79 -2.08 -13.95
N ALA A 23 14.64 -2.76 -14.06
CA ALA A 23 13.36 -2.14 -14.34
C ALA A 23 12.30 -2.80 -13.45
N PRO A 24 11.17 -2.12 -13.18
CA PRO A 24 10.08 -2.70 -12.44
C PRO A 24 9.61 -4.02 -13.06
N LEU A 25 9.18 -4.94 -12.22
CA LEU A 25 8.47 -6.13 -12.66
C LEU A 25 6.96 -5.94 -12.49
N VAL A 26 6.18 -6.74 -13.21
CA VAL A 26 4.72 -6.71 -13.13
C VAL A 26 4.22 -8.07 -12.66
N LEU A 27 3.36 -8.04 -11.64
CA LEU A 27 2.50 -9.14 -11.22
C LEU A 27 1.18 -9.03 -11.97
N ALA A 28 0.69 -10.13 -12.53
CA ALA A 28 -0.63 -10.15 -13.16
C ALA A 28 -1.33 -11.50 -13.02
N ASP A 29 -2.59 -11.47 -12.60
CA ASP A 29 -3.57 -12.54 -12.71
C ASP A 29 -4.89 -11.96 -13.28
N PRO A 30 -5.93 -12.75 -13.56
CA PRO A 30 -7.15 -12.21 -14.18
C PRO A 30 -7.85 -11.07 -13.43
N TYR A 31 -7.53 -10.84 -12.15
CA TYR A 31 -8.17 -9.86 -11.29
C TYR A 31 -7.24 -8.72 -10.87
N VAL A 32 -5.93 -8.95 -10.71
CA VAL A 32 -5.00 -7.93 -10.21
C VAL A 32 -3.81 -7.80 -11.14
N LYS A 33 -3.45 -6.55 -11.45
CA LYS A 33 -2.19 -6.20 -12.11
C LYS A 33 -1.47 -5.13 -11.30
N ALA A 34 -0.28 -5.44 -10.80
CA ALA A 34 0.48 -4.53 -9.95
C ALA A 34 1.95 -4.46 -10.35
N GLY A 35 2.54 -3.27 -10.26
CA GLY A 35 3.98 -3.09 -10.39
C GLY A 35 4.71 -3.53 -9.13
N VAL A 36 5.98 -3.92 -9.29
CA VAL A 36 6.95 -4.06 -8.19
C VAL A 36 8.16 -3.22 -8.57
N SER A 37 8.45 -2.23 -7.75
CA SER A 37 9.51 -1.25 -8.00
C SER A 37 10.88 -1.87 -7.77
N ASP A 38 11.75 -1.76 -8.75
CA ASP A 38 13.17 -2.13 -8.61
C ASP A 38 13.95 -1.06 -7.85
N LEU A 39 13.51 0.20 -7.87
CA LEU A 39 14.17 1.27 -7.11
C LEU A 39 13.85 1.22 -5.62
N TYR A 40 12.61 0.88 -5.27
CA TYR A 40 12.08 1.05 -3.92
C TYR A 40 11.74 -0.28 -3.25
N GLY A 41 11.63 -1.38 -4.00
CA GLY A 41 11.23 -2.68 -3.45
C GLY A 41 9.78 -2.74 -2.96
N THR A 42 8.99 -1.70 -3.28
CA THR A 42 7.57 -1.50 -2.96
C THR A 42 6.66 -1.97 -4.10
N LEU A 43 5.34 -1.88 -3.93
CA LEU A 43 4.41 -1.97 -5.05
C LEU A 43 4.45 -0.65 -5.88
N GLY A 44 4.12 -0.77 -7.16
CA GLY A 44 4.16 0.30 -8.16
C GLY A 44 5.34 0.23 -9.13
N SER A 45 5.24 0.93 -10.25
CA SER A 45 6.23 0.89 -11.35
C SER A 45 7.17 2.11 -11.38
N ASN A 46 7.75 2.45 -10.23
CA ASN A 46 8.63 3.62 -10.00
C ASN A 46 7.91 4.96 -10.20
N GLY A 47 7.45 5.54 -9.09
CA GLY A 47 6.67 6.76 -9.08
C GLY A 47 5.26 6.57 -9.63
N SER A 48 4.73 7.62 -10.28
CA SER A 48 3.36 7.67 -10.81
C SER A 48 3.12 6.84 -12.09
N THR A 49 3.99 5.88 -12.41
CA THR A 49 3.86 5.03 -13.60
C THR A 49 2.94 3.85 -13.30
N SER A 50 1.90 3.68 -14.12
CA SER A 50 1.01 2.50 -14.05
C SER A 50 1.68 1.26 -14.69
N PRO A 51 1.47 0.03 -14.16
CA PRO A 51 0.59 -0.31 -13.05
C PRO A 51 1.15 0.09 -11.68
N GLY A 52 0.34 0.82 -10.91
CA GLY A 52 0.41 0.85 -9.47
C GLY A 52 -0.18 -0.45 -8.93
N ILE A 53 -1.48 -0.42 -8.63
CA ILE A 53 -2.30 -1.59 -8.26
C ILE A 53 -3.65 -1.46 -8.98
N LEU A 54 -3.80 -2.15 -10.10
CA LEU A 54 -5.04 -2.21 -10.88
C LEU A 54 -5.87 -3.44 -10.48
N PHE A 55 -7.19 -3.28 -10.46
CA PHE A 55 -8.13 -4.33 -10.07
C PHE A 55 -9.26 -4.50 -11.10
N ASP A 56 -9.39 -5.71 -11.65
CA ASP A 56 -10.52 -6.17 -12.43
C ASP A 56 -11.41 -7.07 -11.56
N PRO A 57 -12.54 -6.57 -11.03
CA PRO A 57 -13.45 -7.40 -10.25
C PRO A 57 -14.11 -8.53 -11.04
N THR A 58 -14.19 -8.39 -12.36
CA THR A 58 -14.84 -9.37 -13.24
C THR A 58 -13.97 -10.57 -13.57
N GLY A 59 -12.65 -10.49 -13.32
CA GLY A 59 -11.71 -11.57 -13.59
C GLY A 59 -11.46 -11.81 -15.08
N THR A 60 -11.62 -10.79 -15.92
CA THR A 60 -11.46 -10.88 -17.38
C THR A 60 -10.09 -10.39 -17.86
N SER A 61 -9.19 -10.00 -16.94
CA SER A 61 -7.94 -9.30 -17.23
C SER A 61 -8.13 -7.91 -17.87
N THR A 62 -9.28 -7.28 -17.64
CA THR A 62 -9.61 -5.94 -18.13
C THR A 62 -9.60 -4.95 -16.97
N TYR A 63 -8.39 -4.61 -16.49
CA TYR A 63 -8.22 -3.87 -15.22
C TYR A 63 -8.67 -2.40 -15.22
N GLY A 64 -9.07 -1.84 -16.36
CA GLY A 64 -9.50 -0.45 -16.45
C GLY A 64 -8.38 0.55 -16.16
N VAL A 65 -8.77 1.74 -15.69
CA VAL A 65 -7.86 2.84 -15.33
C VAL A 65 -7.82 3.13 -13.84
N ASN A 66 -8.76 2.60 -13.06
CA ASN A 66 -8.78 2.79 -11.60
C ASN A 66 -7.63 2.01 -10.99
N ASP A 67 -6.70 2.75 -10.41
CA ASP A 67 -5.45 2.23 -9.89
C ASP A 67 -5.34 2.76 -8.47
N PHE A 68 -5.25 1.86 -7.50
CA PHE A 68 -5.26 2.23 -6.09
C PHE A 68 -4.03 3.04 -5.66
N LEU A 69 -3.01 3.17 -6.51
CA LEU A 69 -1.75 3.79 -6.12
C LEU A 69 -1.31 4.92 -7.06
N THR A 70 -1.84 4.97 -8.28
CA THR A 70 -1.50 6.01 -9.27
C THR A 70 -2.79 6.58 -9.86
N PRO A 71 -2.86 7.88 -10.18
CA PRO A 71 -1.79 8.83 -10.35
C PRO A 71 -1.62 9.70 -9.08
N GLY A 72 -0.78 10.72 -9.15
CA GLY A 72 -0.67 11.71 -8.08
C GLY A 72 0.67 11.60 -7.36
N SER A 73 0.62 11.68 -6.03
CA SER A 73 1.79 11.50 -5.18
C SER A 73 1.70 10.13 -4.52
N GLU A 74 2.14 9.12 -5.23
CA GLU A 74 2.07 7.74 -4.80
C GLU A 74 2.72 7.52 -3.41
N PHE A 75 2.01 6.80 -2.54
CA PHE A 75 2.53 6.47 -1.21
C PHE A 75 2.23 5.02 -0.85
N GLU A 76 3.03 4.10 -1.40
CA GLU A 76 3.14 2.72 -0.95
C GLU A 76 4.56 2.49 -0.45
N GLY A 77 4.68 2.09 0.81
CA GLY A 77 5.97 2.11 1.47
C GLY A 77 6.08 1.11 2.61
N PHE A 78 7.33 0.87 3.01
CA PHE A 78 7.64 0.14 4.22
C PHE A 78 8.70 0.88 5.02
N TYR A 79 8.56 0.81 6.33
CA TYR A 79 9.41 1.53 7.28
C TYR A 79 9.79 0.61 8.44
N LEU A 80 11.03 0.72 8.87
CA LEU A 80 11.63 -0.05 9.93
C LEU A 80 12.25 0.91 10.94
N THR A 81 12.04 0.65 12.22
CA THR A 81 12.69 1.42 13.29
C THR A 81 13.29 0.46 14.30
N ALA A 82 14.46 0.79 14.82
CA ALA A 82 15.13 0.10 15.91
C ALA A 82 15.79 1.13 16.83
N ASP A 83 16.37 0.70 17.94
CA ASP A 83 17.13 1.62 18.80
C ASP A 83 18.30 2.26 18.03
N GLY A 84 18.22 3.57 17.80
CA GLY A 84 19.26 4.35 17.14
C GLY A 84 19.28 4.28 15.61
N ALA A 85 18.30 3.63 14.96
CA ALA A 85 18.26 3.51 13.51
C ALA A 85 16.84 3.53 12.95
N ASN A 86 16.68 4.15 11.78
CA ASN A 86 15.45 4.15 10.99
C ASN A 86 15.81 3.84 9.55
N TRP A 87 14.95 3.06 8.91
CA TRP A 87 15.07 2.70 7.51
C TRP A 87 13.70 2.78 6.85
N GLY A 88 13.65 3.22 5.60
CA GLY A 88 12.39 3.45 4.92
C GLY A 88 12.56 3.45 3.42
N SER A 89 11.52 3.00 2.73
CA SER A 89 11.41 3.12 1.29
C SER A 89 9.96 3.33 0.93
N ASN A 90 9.70 4.30 0.05
CA ASN A 90 8.39 4.50 -0.54
C ASN A 90 8.51 4.71 -2.05
N ASN A 91 7.41 4.46 -2.74
CA ASN A 91 7.36 4.52 -4.19
C ASN A 91 7.32 5.93 -4.78
N SER A 92 7.19 6.99 -3.96
CA SER A 92 7.32 8.41 -4.37
C SER A 92 8.75 8.92 -4.44
N GLY A 93 9.75 8.06 -4.24
CA GLY A 93 11.15 8.42 -4.37
C GLY A 93 11.90 8.65 -3.06
N THR A 94 11.26 8.43 -1.91
CA THR A 94 11.93 8.55 -0.61
C THR A 94 12.64 7.24 -0.27
N LEU A 95 13.95 7.33 -0.09
CA LEU A 95 14.80 6.28 0.47
C LEU A 95 15.44 6.82 1.75
N ASP A 96 15.19 6.17 2.87
CA ASP A 96 15.85 6.44 4.15
C ASP A 96 16.71 5.23 4.51
N ASN A 97 18.03 5.36 4.31
CA ASN A 97 19.02 4.34 4.66
C ASN A 97 18.74 2.92 4.11
N ILE A 98 18.16 2.80 2.92
CA ILE A 98 17.98 1.52 2.21
C ILE A 98 18.78 1.53 0.91
N ASN A 99 19.47 0.42 0.62
CA ASN A 99 20.20 0.27 -0.63
C ASN A 99 19.23 0.10 -1.81
N SER A 100 19.50 0.81 -2.89
CA SER A 100 18.76 0.78 -4.15
C SER A 100 19.75 0.62 -5.31
N PRO A 101 19.41 -0.11 -6.40
CA PRO A 101 18.14 -0.81 -6.62
C PRO A 101 17.99 -2.08 -5.79
N PHE A 102 16.74 -2.47 -5.52
CA PHE A 102 16.37 -3.82 -5.13
C PHE A 102 16.67 -4.79 -6.28
N THR A 103 17.18 -5.97 -5.92
CA THR A 103 17.28 -7.07 -6.88
C THR A 103 15.90 -7.72 -7.00
N LEU A 104 15.27 -7.56 -8.17
CA LEU A 104 14.00 -8.21 -8.47
C LEU A 104 14.22 -9.57 -9.14
N THR A 105 13.46 -10.57 -8.69
CA THR A 105 13.41 -11.91 -9.29
C THR A 105 11.95 -12.26 -9.61
N ALA A 106 11.62 -12.42 -10.89
CA ALA A 106 10.35 -13.02 -11.30
C ALA A 106 10.37 -14.52 -10.97
N LEU A 107 9.54 -14.95 -10.04
CA LEU A 107 9.39 -16.37 -9.69
C LEU A 107 8.28 -17.02 -10.54
N SER A 108 7.25 -16.25 -10.86
CA SER A 108 6.18 -16.59 -11.82
C SER A 108 5.46 -15.31 -12.25
N PRO A 109 4.49 -15.35 -13.20
CA PRO A 109 3.67 -14.18 -13.54
C PRO A 109 2.90 -13.58 -12.35
N THR A 110 2.63 -14.38 -11.33
CA THR A 110 1.90 -13.98 -10.12
C THR A 110 2.78 -13.88 -8.89
N GLN A 111 4.11 -14.01 -9.03
CA GLN A 111 5.03 -13.98 -7.91
C GLN A 111 6.36 -13.31 -8.24
N VAL A 112 6.72 -12.30 -7.45
CA VAL A 112 7.96 -11.55 -7.56
C VAL A 112 8.63 -11.48 -6.19
N ARG A 113 9.95 -11.63 -6.18
CA ARG A 113 10.79 -11.40 -5.00
C ARG A 113 11.62 -10.14 -5.20
N ALA A 114 11.67 -9.29 -4.18
CA ALA A 114 12.52 -8.11 -4.11
C ALA A 114 13.48 -8.25 -2.93
N ASP A 115 14.78 -8.18 -3.19
CA ASP A 115 15.84 -8.34 -2.20
C ASP A 115 16.69 -7.07 -2.10
N SER A 116 16.98 -6.60 -0.87
CA SER A 116 17.96 -5.55 -0.60
C SER A 116 18.53 -5.64 0.83
N THR A 117 19.25 -4.61 1.23
CA THR A 117 19.82 -4.40 2.57
C THR A 117 19.62 -2.97 3.00
N THR A 118 19.66 -2.73 4.30
CA THR A 118 19.84 -1.38 4.83
C THR A 118 21.23 -0.86 4.43
N ALA A 119 21.37 0.45 4.24
CA ALA A 119 22.60 1.10 3.78
C ALA A 119 23.78 0.90 4.75
N ASP A 120 23.48 0.79 6.04
CA ASP A 120 24.44 0.44 7.10
C ASP A 120 24.78 -1.07 7.16
N GLY A 121 24.12 -1.90 6.35
CA GLY A 121 24.33 -3.35 6.28
C GLY A 121 23.76 -4.14 7.45
N VAL A 122 23.00 -3.51 8.37
CA VAL A 122 22.48 -4.17 9.58
C VAL A 122 21.41 -5.21 9.28
N LEU A 123 20.49 -4.92 8.35
CA LEU A 123 19.41 -5.84 7.96
C LEU A 123 19.52 -6.20 6.48
N SER A 124 19.30 -7.48 6.14
CA SER A 124 18.76 -7.79 4.80
C SER A 124 17.25 -7.80 4.84
N ILE A 125 16.67 -7.33 3.75
CA ILE A 125 15.24 -7.16 3.53
C ILE A 125 14.87 -7.99 2.31
N ARG A 126 13.86 -8.85 2.46
CA ARG A 126 13.26 -9.58 1.35
C ARG A 126 11.75 -9.43 1.40
N HIS A 127 11.17 -8.94 0.32
CA HIS A 127 9.73 -9.02 0.10
C HIS A 127 9.45 -10.08 -0.95
N GLN A 128 8.47 -10.95 -0.68
CA GLN A 128 7.88 -11.81 -1.70
C GLN A 128 6.42 -11.40 -1.87
N TYR A 129 6.11 -10.90 -3.05
CA TYR A 129 4.77 -10.52 -3.49
C TYR A 129 4.14 -11.70 -4.23
N THR A 130 2.93 -12.09 -3.85
CA THR A 130 2.19 -13.20 -4.49
C THR A 130 0.73 -12.83 -4.70
N LEU A 131 0.25 -12.93 -5.93
CA LEU A 131 -1.17 -12.79 -6.23
C LEU A 131 -1.91 -14.09 -5.90
N GLY A 132 -3.11 -13.95 -5.37
CA GLY A 132 -3.97 -15.06 -4.99
C GLY A 132 -5.40 -14.61 -4.73
N ARG A 133 -6.18 -15.49 -4.10
CA ARG A 133 -7.58 -15.22 -3.73
C ARG A 133 -7.90 -15.77 -2.36
N VAL A 134 -8.76 -15.05 -1.64
CA VAL A 134 -9.36 -15.51 -0.37
C VAL A 134 -10.88 -15.55 -0.51
N GLY A 135 -11.40 -16.73 -0.84
CA GLY A 135 -12.80 -16.87 -1.26
C GLY A 135 -13.02 -16.17 -2.60
N THR A 136 -13.97 -15.25 -2.68
CA THR A 136 -14.27 -14.47 -3.89
C THR A 136 -13.40 -13.22 -4.06
N ARG A 137 -12.55 -12.91 -3.08
CA ARG A 137 -11.75 -11.67 -3.03
C ARG A 137 -10.37 -11.89 -3.60
N SER A 138 -9.79 -10.87 -4.20
CA SER A 138 -8.41 -10.91 -4.69
C SER A 138 -7.44 -10.52 -3.57
N GLU A 139 -6.24 -11.07 -3.62
CA GLU A 139 -5.24 -10.88 -2.58
C GLU A 139 -3.86 -10.66 -3.19
N ILE A 140 -3.13 -9.67 -2.68
CA ILE A 140 -1.68 -9.55 -2.83
C ILE A 140 -1.08 -9.91 -1.48
N THR A 141 -0.58 -11.14 -1.35
CA THR A 141 0.17 -11.56 -0.16
C THR A 141 1.58 -10.98 -0.23
N ILE A 142 2.04 -10.44 0.91
CA ILE A 142 3.39 -9.93 1.09
C ILE A 142 4.02 -10.68 2.27
N GLN A 143 5.07 -11.45 1.95
CA GLN A 143 5.94 -12.02 2.95
C GLN A 143 7.21 -11.17 3.05
N THR A 144 7.38 -10.50 4.19
CA THR A 144 8.59 -9.73 4.48
C THR A 144 9.49 -10.53 5.41
N THR A 145 10.70 -10.84 4.95
CA THR A 145 11.76 -11.44 5.78
C THR A 145 12.80 -10.39 6.10
N LEU A 146 13.07 -10.21 7.39
CA LEU A 146 14.17 -9.38 7.88
C LEU A 146 15.19 -10.29 8.55
N THR A 147 16.46 -10.14 8.18
CA THR A 147 17.57 -10.89 8.79
C THR A 147 18.59 -9.93 9.34
N ASN A 148 18.95 -10.09 10.62
CA ASN A 148 20.04 -9.34 11.23
C ASN A 148 21.38 -9.87 10.71
N ARG A 149 22.11 -9.03 9.98
CA ARG A 149 23.42 -9.34 9.40
C ARG A 149 24.59 -8.82 10.24
N SER A 150 24.29 -8.04 11.28
CA SER A 150 25.30 -7.50 12.18
C SER A 150 25.75 -8.52 13.23
N GLY A 151 26.86 -8.22 13.90
CA GLY A 151 27.36 -9.01 15.03
C GLY A 151 26.66 -8.75 16.37
N THR A 152 25.68 -7.83 16.40
CA THR A 152 24.97 -7.40 17.62
C THR A 152 23.47 -7.55 17.47
N ALA A 153 22.73 -7.69 18.58
CA ALA A 153 21.28 -7.76 18.51
C ALA A 153 20.69 -6.42 18.04
N VAL A 154 19.66 -6.46 17.19
CA VAL A 154 18.85 -5.29 16.83
C VAL A 154 17.67 -5.25 17.78
N THR A 155 17.64 -4.27 18.67
CA THR A 155 16.61 -4.13 19.72
C THR A 155 15.52 -3.16 19.30
N ASN A 156 14.33 -3.33 19.89
CA ASN A 156 13.15 -2.49 19.65
C ASN A 156 12.78 -2.38 18.15
N LEU A 157 13.03 -3.46 17.40
CA LEU A 157 12.74 -3.54 15.99
C LEU A 157 11.21 -3.52 15.78
N LYS A 158 10.76 -2.62 14.91
CA LYS A 158 9.38 -2.50 14.47
C LYS A 158 9.35 -2.37 12.96
N ALA A 159 8.24 -2.77 12.37
CA ALA A 159 8.01 -2.64 10.93
C ALA A 159 6.65 -1.99 10.69
N LEU A 160 6.51 -1.30 9.57
CA LEU A 160 5.28 -0.68 9.09
C LEU A 160 5.19 -0.91 7.59
N ARG A 161 3.99 -1.23 7.11
CA ARG A 161 3.59 -1.11 5.70
C ARG A 161 2.51 -0.04 5.59
N THR A 162 2.55 0.79 4.56
CA THR A 162 1.54 1.83 4.29
C THR A 162 1.13 1.82 2.82
N LEU A 163 -0.09 2.31 2.58
CA LEU A 163 -0.63 2.65 1.28
C LEU A 163 -1.50 3.90 1.42
N ASP A 164 -1.41 4.85 0.48
CA ASP A 164 -2.41 5.89 0.26
C ASP A 164 -3.31 5.48 -0.93
N PRO A 165 -4.54 5.01 -0.67
CA PRO A 165 -5.36 4.40 -1.72
C PRO A 165 -6.19 5.43 -2.50
N ASP A 166 -6.01 5.46 -3.82
CA ASP A 166 -6.64 6.44 -4.74
C ASP A 166 -7.54 5.81 -5.83
N PRO A 167 -8.47 4.87 -5.50
CA PRO A 167 -9.18 4.09 -6.51
C PRO A 167 -10.04 4.91 -7.49
N ASP A 168 -10.45 6.12 -7.10
CA ASP A 168 -11.39 6.94 -7.87
C ASP A 168 -10.72 8.10 -8.62
N VAL A 169 -9.43 8.36 -8.42
CA VAL A 169 -8.75 9.53 -9.00
C VAL A 169 -8.74 9.50 -10.53
N ASN A 170 -8.37 8.37 -11.15
CA ASN A 170 -8.24 8.31 -12.61
C ASN A 170 -9.56 8.52 -13.38
N THR A 171 -10.69 8.15 -12.78
CA THR A 171 -12.01 8.25 -13.43
C THR A 171 -12.80 9.46 -12.96
N TYR A 172 -12.71 9.81 -11.67
CA TYR A 172 -13.55 10.82 -11.02
C TYR A 172 -12.78 12.03 -10.50
N GLY A 173 -11.44 11.97 -10.46
CA GLY A 173 -10.59 13.04 -9.92
C GLY A 173 -10.72 13.20 -8.41
N ASP A 174 -11.15 12.15 -7.71
CA ASP A 174 -11.41 12.15 -6.28
C ASP A 174 -10.38 11.29 -5.54
N TYR A 175 -9.63 11.92 -4.62
CA TYR A 175 -8.62 11.30 -3.76
C TYR A 175 -9.24 10.80 -2.44
N ASP A 176 -10.42 11.31 -2.06
CA ASP A 176 -11.01 10.96 -0.77
C ASP A 176 -11.52 9.51 -0.77
N THR A 177 -11.22 8.80 0.31
CA THR A 177 -11.74 7.45 0.57
C THR A 177 -12.59 7.37 1.82
N VAL A 178 -13.51 6.39 1.83
CA VAL A 178 -14.21 5.96 3.04
C VAL A 178 -13.30 4.98 3.77
N ASN A 179 -12.66 5.46 4.83
CA ASN A 179 -11.67 4.70 5.58
C ASN A 179 -12.27 4.05 6.82
N THR A 180 -11.95 2.78 7.05
CA THR A 180 -12.43 2.03 8.22
C THR A 180 -11.36 1.15 8.84
N LEU A 181 -11.56 0.84 10.11
CA LEU A 181 -10.79 -0.17 10.85
C LEU A 181 -11.72 -1.31 11.26
N PRO A 182 -12.02 -2.28 10.37
CA PRO A 182 -12.89 -3.41 10.71
C PRO A 182 -12.37 -4.25 11.88
N SER A 183 -11.05 -4.25 12.11
CA SER A 183 -10.42 -4.90 13.26
C SER A 183 -9.11 -4.20 13.63
N ALA A 184 -8.52 -4.58 14.76
CA ALA A 184 -7.20 -4.08 15.17
C ALA A 184 -6.07 -4.45 14.17
N THR A 185 -6.29 -5.40 13.26
CA THR A 185 -5.30 -5.88 12.28
C THR A 185 -5.77 -5.71 10.84
N ARG A 186 -6.73 -4.80 10.60
CA ARG A 186 -7.26 -4.49 9.28
C ARG A 186 -7.64 -3.01 9.17
N ALA A 187 -7.06 -2.34 8.18
CA ALA A 187 -7.47 -1.02 7.73
C ALA A 187 -7.92 -1.12 6.27
N CYS A 188 -8.99 -0.42 5.91
CA CYS A 188 -9.58 -0.46 4.58
C CYS A 188 -9.89 0.95 4.08
N ALA A 189 -9.73 1.15 2.78
CA ALA A 189 -10.10 2.36 2.06
C ALA A 189 -10.98 1.99 0.86
N GLU A 190 -12.15 2.61 0.77
CA GLU A 190 -13.14 2.41 -0.29
C GLU A 190 -13.31 3.70 -1.09
N GLY A 191 -13.24 3.60 -2.42
CA GLY A 191 -13.60 4.69 -3.32
C GLY A 191 -15.09 5.01 -3.22
N ALA A 192 -15.43 6.28 -2.97
CA ALA A 192 -16.82 6.70 -2.77
C ALA A 192 -17.70 6.56 -4.04
N SER A 193 -17.09 6.66 -5.22
CA SER A 193 -17.75 6.58 -6.52
C SER A 193 -17.81 5.16 -7.07
N THR A 194 -16.72 4.39 -6.95
CA THR A 194 -16.66 3.03 -7.52
C THR A 194 -17.03 1.93 -6.54
N GLY A 195 -16.93 2.17 -5.23
CA GLY A 195 -17.00 1.14 -4.19
C GLY A 195 -15.77 0.23 -4.13
N GLN A 196 -14.83 0.35 -5.08
CA GLN A 196 -13.63 -0.48 -5.08
C GLN A 196 -12.85 -0.24 -3.80
N THR A 197 -12.52 -1.34 -3.13
CA THR A 197 -11.93 -1.30 -1.80
C THR A 197 -10.65 -2.10 -1.77
N ILE A 198 -9.64 -1.53 -1.11
CA ILE A 198 -8.44 -2.24 -0.70
C ILE A 198 -8.29 -2.23 0.82
N CYS A 199 -7.94 -3.37 1.40
CA CYS A 199 -7.67 -3.50 2.83
C CYS A 199 -6.26 -4.05 3.08
N LEU A 200 -5.49 -3.38 3.93
CA LEU A 200 -4.21 -3.89 4.44
C LEU A 200 -4.45 -4.65 5.75
N THR A 201 -3.99 -5.90 5.81
CA THR A 201 -4.34 -6.80 6.92
C THR A 201 -3.31 -7.89 7.20
N THR A 202 -3.37 -8.47 8.40
CA THR A 202 -2.74 -9.74 8.70
C THR A 202 -3.67 -10.65 9.51
N ALA A 203 -3.58 -11.95 9.23
CA ALA A 203 -4.20 -13.01 10.05
C ALA A 203 -3.28 -13.49 11.19
N SER A 204 -2.00 -13.10 11.16
CA SER A 204 -1.04 -13.45 12.19
C SER A 204 -1.24 -12.57 13.43
N ALA A 205 -1.21 -13.17 14.62
CA ALA A 205 -1.14 -12.42 15.88
C ALA A 205 0.31 -12.18 16.34
N SER A 206 1.30 -12.75 15.64
CA SER A 206 2.71 -12.60 15.99
C SER A 206 3.16 -11.14 15.85
N TYR A 207 4.01 -10.70 16.78
CA TYR A 207 4.58 -9.35 16.80
C TYR A 207 3.55 -8.24 17.05
N SER A 208 2.45 -8.57 17.74
CA SER A 208 1.41 -7.62 18.19
C SER A 208 1.03 -6.59 17.12
N PRO A 209 0.53 -7.04 15.95
CA PRO A 209 0.31 -6.15 14.84
C PRO A 209 -0.83 -5.17 15.13
N ARG A 210 -0.74 -3.98 14.53
CA ARG A 210 -1.80 -2.99 14.61
C ARG A 210 -1.98 -2.23 13.31
N ALA A 211 -3.21 -2.23 12.83
CA ALA A 211 -3.63 -1.41 11.71
C ALA A 211 -4.07 -0.02 12.17
N GLY A 212 -3.98 0.95 11.27
CA GLY A 212 -4.39 2.33 11.51
C GLY A 212 -4.69 3.08 10.21
N ILE A 213 -5.27 4.26 10.36
CA ILE A 213 -5.51 5.23 9.27
C ILE A 213 -4.70 6.48 9.60
N GLY A 214 -3.75 6.83 8.74
CA GLY A 214 -2.85 7.97 8.92
C GLY A 214 -3.26 9.18 8.07
N PRO A 215 -3.13 10.42 8.58
CA PRO A 215 -3.51 11.63 7.86
C PRO A 215 -2.70 11.85 6.56
N ASP A 216 -3.28 12.57 5.61
CA ASP A 216 -2.69 13.05 4.35
C ASP A 216 -1.36 13.81 4.51
N ALA A 217 -1.30 14.71 5.49
CA ALA A 217 -0.25 15.73 5.55
C ALA A 217 0.27 15.94 6.99
N PRO A 218 1.48 15.46 7.32
CA PRO A 218 2.30 14.53 6.53
C PRO A 218 1.82 13.08 6.66
N TRP A 219 1.92 12.31 5.57
CA TRP A 219 1.77 10.87 5.64
C TRP A 219 2.69 10.23 6.69
N PRO A 220 2.14 9.51 7.67
CA PRO A 220 2.94 8.96 8.76
C PRO A 220 3.79 7.79 8.30
N THR A 221 5.08 7.84 8.63
CA THR A 221 6.06 6.78 8.37
C THR A 221 6.52 6.06 9.63
N SER A 222 5.97 6.43 10.79
CA SER A 222 6.37 5.89 12.10
C SER A 222 5.56 4.65 12.47
N PRO A 223 6.20 3.47 12.65
CA PRO A 223 5.51 2.29 13.18
C PRO A 223 4.85 2.56 14.54
N ASP A 224 5.46 3.39 15.40
CA ASP A 224 4.92 3.71 16.72
C ASP A 224 3.61 4.48 16.67
N ALA A 225 3.41 5.36 15.68
CA ALA A 225 2.14 6.07 15.50
C ALA A 225 1.00 5.09 15.21
N PHE A 226 1.23 4.12 14.31
CA PHE A 226 0.24 3.08 13.99
C PHE A 226 0.01 2.12 15.17
N LEU A 227 1.07 1.69 15.87
CA LEU A 227 0.95 0.88 17.08
C LEU A 227 0.19 1.61 18.21
N ALA A 228 0.27 2.95 18.27
CA ALA A 228 -0.50 3.77 19.20
C ALA A 228 -1.99 3.89 18.81
N GLY A 229 -2.35 3.59 17.55
CA GLY A 229 -3.75 3.47 17.12
C GLY A 229 -4.26 4.62 16.31
N LEU A 230 -3.42 5.10 15.40
CA LEU A 230 -3.75 6.18 14.51
C LEU A 230 -5.05 5.92 13.75
N ASN A 231 -5.94 6.91 13.75
CA ASN A 231 -7.20 6.86 13.03
C ASN A 231 -7.62 8.28 12.61
N ALA A 232 -7.23 8.69 11.40
CA ALA A 232 -7.63 9.97 10.82
C ALA A 232 -9.07 9.99 10.28
N GLY A 233 -9.72 8.84 10.16
CA GLY A 233 -11.06 8.72 9.59
C GLY A 233 -11.07 8.85 8.06
N ASN A 234 -12.22 9.24 7.50
CA ASN A 234 -12.41 9.40 6.06
C ASN A 234 -11.60 10.60 5.51
N GLY A 235 -11.27 10.54 4.22
CA GLY A 235 -10.49 11.53 3.50
C GLY A 235 -9.39 10.88 2.67
N ASP A 236 -8.56 11.69 2.04
CA ASP A 236 -7.30 11.36 1.36
C ASP A 236 -6.24 10.85 2.38
N ASN A 237 -6.50 9.70 3.01
CA ASN A 237 -5.72 9.21 4.13
C ASN A 237 -5.12 7.84 3.84
N THR A 238 -3.91 7.64 4.35
CA THR A 238 -3.22 6.37 4.30
C THR A 238 -3.88 5.30 5.17
N ILE A 239 -3.81 4.05 4.71
CA ILE A 239 -3.95 2.87 5.55
C ILE A 239 -2.57 2.30 5.88
N GLY A 240 -2.40 1.75 7.09
CA GLY A 240 -1.14 1.17 7.49
C GLY A 240 -1.29 0.00 8.45
N LEU A 241 -0.24 -0.83 8.51
CA LEU A 241 -0.13 -2.00 9.38
C LEU A 241 1.28 -2.08 9.97
N ALA A 242 1.37 -1.91 11.28
CA ALA A 242 2.62 -1.96 12.02
C ALA A 242 2.76 -3.27 12.82
N PHE A 243 4.01 -3.65 13.09
CA PHE A 243 4.41 -4.82 13.85
C PHE A 243 5.47 -4.41 14.88
N ASN A 244 5.34 -4.91 16.10
CA ASN A 244 6.35 -4.81 17.16
C ASN A 244 7.13 -6.13 17.25
N ILE A 245 8.28 -6.19 16.57
CA ILE A 245 9.11 -7.40 16.46
C ILE A 245 9.92 -7.64 17.74
N GLY A 246 10.38 -6.57 18.39
CA GLY A 246 11.19 -6.64 19.60
C GLY A 246 12.67 -6.80 19.28
N THR A 247 13.31 -7.87 19.75
CA THR A 247 14.76 -8.07 19.56
C THR A 247 15.04 -9.14 18.51
N LEU A 248 15.88 -8.82 17.54
CA LEU A 248 16.39 -9.76 16.54
C LEU A 248 17.87 -10.05 16.80
N ALA A 249 18.17 -11.26 17.26
CA ALA A 249 19.53 -11.70 17.57
C ALA A 249 20.45 -11.69 16.32
N PRO A 250 21.79 -11.62 16.48
CA PRO A 250 22.74 -11.73 15.36
C PRO A 250 22.47 -12.96 14.49
N GLY A 251 22.38 -12.79 13.17
CA GLY A 251 22.11 -13.86 12.22
C GLY A 251 20.66 -14.38 12.20
N ALA A 252 19.81 -13.98 13.16
CA ALA A 252 18.43 -14.43 13.21
C ALA A 252 17.57 -13.74 12.14
N SER A 253 16.48 -14.41 11.77
CA SER A 253 15.47 -13.88 10.83
C SER A 253 14.09 -13.86 11.46
N VAL A 254 13.29 -12.88 11.06
CA VAL A 254 11.86 -12.80 11.31
C VAL A 254 11.10 -12.78 9.98
N VAL A 255 9.92 -13.37 9.96
CA VAL A 255 9.02 -13.36 8.81
C VAL A 255 7.69 -12.74 9.21
N LEU A 256 7.29 -11.69 8.50
CA LEU A 256 5.98 -11.04 8.61
C LEU A 256 5.14 -11.43 7.40
N ASN A 257 3.91 -11.89 7.64
CA ASN A 257 2.96 -12.21 6.57
C ASN A 257 1.74 -11.29 6.72
N TYR A 258 1.44 -10.55 5.67
CA TYR A 258 0.30 -9.65 5.58
C TYR A 258 -0.12 -9.54 4.12
N SER A 259 -1.28 -8.92 3.89
CA SER A 259 -1.87 -8.88 2.56
C SER A 259 -2.59 -7.57 2.31
N TYR A 260 -2.65 -7.19 1.04
CA TYR A 260 -3.71 -6.34 0.52
C TYR A 260 -4.85 -7.22 0.01
N ILE A 261 -6.07 -6.99 0.50
CA ILE A 261 -7.29 -7.66 0.02
C ILE A 261 -8.10 -6.68 -0.81
N LEU A 262 -8.44 -7.06 -2.03
CA LEU A 262 -9.18 -6.23 -2.99
C LEU A 262 -10.58 -6.82 -3.24
N SER A 263 -11.57 -5.93 -3.32
CA SER A 263 -12.95 -6.29 -3.64
C SER A 263 -13.72 -5.11 -4.22
N GLU A 264 -14.88 -5.40 -4.82
CA GLU A 264 -15.84 -4.40 -5.34
C GLU A 264 -16.48 -3.55 -4.25
N THR A 265 -16.39 -3.97 -2.99
CA THR A 265 -17.06 -3.31 -1.87
C THR A 265 -16.26 -3.45 -0.58
N LEU A 266 -16.54 -2.55 0.36
CA LEU A 266 -15.97 -2.59 1.70
C LEU A 266 -16.35 -3.85 2.46
N ASP A 267 -17.59 -4.31 2.35
CA ASP A 267 -18.03 -5.53 3.03
C ASP A 267 -17.27 -6.76 2.49
N GLY A 268 -17.02 -6.78 1.18
CA GLY A 268 -16.19 -7.78 0.55
C GLY A 268 -14.77 -7.77 1.13
N ALA A 269 -14.02 -6.69 0.92
CA ALA A 269 -12.62 -6.62 1.32
C ALA A 269 -12.43 -6.68 2.86
N GLY A 270 -13.38 -6.12 3.61
CA GLY A 270 -13.44 -6.11 5.07
C GLY A 270 -13.72 -7.48 5.70
N GLY A 271 -14.30 -8.42 4.94
CA GLY A 271 -14.57 -9.79 5.39
C GLY A 271 -15.91 -9.98 6.09
N GLY A 272 -16.91 -9.18 5.73
CA GLY A 272 -18.24 -9.18 6.30
C GLY A 272 -18.81 -7.77 6.37
N ALA A 273 -20.00 -7.61 6.93
CA ALA A 273 -20.62 -6.30 7.09
C ALA A 273 -19.71 -5.37 7.93
N VAL A 274 -19.22 -4.30 7.31
CA VAL A 274 -18.41 -3.26 7.96
C VAL A 274 -19.28 -2.04 8.21
N ALA A 275 -19.32 -1.57 9.45
CA ALA A 275 -19.99 -0.33 9.76
C ALA A 275 -19.26 0.85 9.10
N LYS A 276 -19.87 1.43 8.06
CA LYS A 276 -19.40 2.70 7.49
C LYS A 276 -19.61 3.81 8.52
N PRO A 277 -18.64 4.71 8.74
CA PRO A 277 -18.87 5.92 9.50
C PRO A 277 -20.02 6.67 8.84
N VAL A 278 -21.14 6.83 9.55
CA VAL A 278 -22.23 7.66 9.06
C VAL A 278 -21.67 9.07 8.95
N PRO A 279 -21.75 9.75 7.79
CA PRO A 279 -21.35 11.15 7.69
C PRO A 279 -22.06 11.88 8.82
N GLY A 280 -21.28 12.44 9.75
CA GLY A 280 -21.84 13.05 10.94
C GLY A 280 -22.91 14.03 10.49
N LEU A 281 -24.14 13.90 11.03
CA LEU A 281 -25.07 15.00 11.01
C LEU A 281 -24.28 16.17 11.58
N ALA A 282 -23.89 17.11 10.72
CA ALA A 282 -23.18 18.31 11.16
C ALA A 282 -23.97 18.88 12.36
N PRO A 283 -23.35 19.49 13.37
CA PRO A 283 -24.05 19.94 14.58
C PRO A 283 -25.31 20.80 14.31
N TRP A 284 -25.42 21.39 13.11
CA TRP A 284 -26.60 22.05 12.56
C TRP A 284 -27.82 21.14 12.29
N GLY A 285 -27.62 19.87 11.92
CA GLY A 285 -28.67 18.89 11.69
C GLY A 285 -29.40 18.47 12.98
N LEU A 286 -28.68 18.39 14.10
CA LEU A 286 -29.28 18.20 15.44
C LEU A 286 -30.01 19.46 15.91
N ALA A 287 -29.52 20.66 15.58
CA ALA A 287 -30.22 21.92 15.85
C ALA A 287 -31.52 22.06 15.05
N MET A 288 -31.57 21.58 13.80
CA MET A 288 -32.78 21.55 12.98
C MET A 288 -33.82 20.54 13.50
N LEU A 289 -33.39 19.37 13.98
CA LEU A 289 -34.29 18.38 14.59
C LEU A 289 -34.85 18.86 15.94
N ALA A 290 -34.02 19.50 16.76
CA ALA A 290 -34.44 20.11 18.03
C ALA A 290 -35.34 21.34 17.83
N GLY A 291 -35.04 22.18 16.84
CA GLY A 291 -35.86 23.33 16.45
C GLY A 291 -37.23 22.95 15.87
N GLY A 292 -37.29 21.86 15.10
CA GLY A 292 -38.54 21.29 14.58
C GLY A 292 -39.49 20.80 15.67
N LEU A 293 -38.97 20.17 16.72
CA LEU A 293 -39.78 19.70 17.86
C LEU A 293 -40.30 20.87 18.72
N ALA A 294 -39.56 21.98 18.84
CA ALA A 294 -40.02 23.19 19.53
C ALA A 294 -41.18 23.89 18.80
N PHE A 295 -41.21 23.83 17.46
CA PHE A 295 -42.31 24.38 16.66
C PHE A 295 -43.60 23.54 16.73
N VAL A 296 -43.49 22.22 16.88
CA VAL A 296 -44.65 21.35 17.07
C VAL A 296 -45.23 21.49 18.49
N GLY A 297 -44.39 21.70 19.51
CA GLY A 297 -44.83 21.96 20.88
C GLY A 297 -45.56 23.29 21.08
N SER A 298 -45.16 24.35 20.36
CA SER A 298 -45.77 25.68 20.47
C SER A 298 -47.13 25.81 19.76
N ARG A 299 -47.41 25.00 18.74
CA ARG A 299 -48.73 24.96 18.09
C ARG A 299 -49.82 24.25 18.91
N ARG A 300 -49.47 23.35 19.83
CA ARG A 300 -50.45 22.69 20.72
C ARG A 300 -50.92 23.55 21.89
N LYS A 301 -50.16 24.57 22.31
CA LYS A 301 -50.60 25.47 23.41
C LYS A 301 -51.59 26.55 22.99
N LYS A 302 -51.62 26.97 21.72
CA LYS A 302 -52.59 27.96 21.22
C LYS A 302 -54.00 27.40 20.93
N ALA A 303 -54.15 26.09 20.76
CA ALA A 303 -55.44 25.46 20.49
C ALA A 303 -56.26 25.10 21.75
N ARG A 304 -55.78 25.48 22.95
CA ARG A 304 -56.45 25.21 24.24
C ARG A 304 -56.93 26.47 24.97
N GLN A 305 -56.89 27.64 24.30
CA GLN A 305 -57.36 28.93 24.84
C GLN A 305 -58.27 29.68 23.85
N ALA A 306 -59.12 28.94 23.14
CA ALA A 306 -60.26 29.48 22.40
C ALA A 306 -61.51 28.68 22.80
#